data_AF-A0A8V5GU80-F1
#
_entry.id   AF-A0A8V5GU80-F1
#
_cell.length_a   1.000
_cell.length_b   1.000
_cell.length_c   1.000
_cell.angle_alpha   90.00
_cell.angle_beta   90.00
_cell.angle_gamma   90.00
#
_symmetry.space_group_name_H-M   'P 1'
#
loop_
_entity.id
_entity.type
_entity.pdbx_description
1 polymer ?
#
loop_
_entity_poly.entity_id
_entity_poly.type
_entity_poly.pdbx_seq_one_letter_code
_entity_poly.pdbx_strand_id
1 'polypeptide(L)'
;MGLPHSDGDQLLVPDLRPLTLWLANATELLNLSQARVQELEQELELEGESWPCPELSKDLEMCDEALGVLDEVIMSTFQQTVYYLTKRLYTTLPSLLEANPFAAPPSPPPCACAEPARAPDAVGPTLRVFEHALELGRGCRAHLLSQTCGYLLFFCNASLFNSLMERGGTLFQWGRAVRLRTTLDLVLDSLSSMGLGDVAAQFFQKLSAASNLLCTPRGCLAKMSWSRLRAEFPALSPAQLHHILSHYQLGGGQAPPPAWSPPPEERDQVTAGDIFESFSDHPPLLLPTRGFLLRPGGGVGAGLMEALNRMRRLLRDLENEELPANQRGLHREPIDP
;
A
#
# COMPACT_ATOMS: atom_id res chain seq x y z
N MET A 1 -16.96 -17.15 -27.39
CA MET A 1 -16.68 -15.70 -27.47
C MET A 1 -16.47 -15.20 -26.04
N GLY A 2 -15.36 -15.59 -25.42
CA GLY A 2 -15.00 -15.21 -24.05
C GLY A 2 -13.96 -14.11 -24.13
N LEU A 3 -14.23 -12.99 -23.45
CA LEU A 3 -13.42 -11.78 -23.46
C LEU A 3 -11.98 -12.05 -22.97
N PRO A 4 -10.97 -11.40 -23.56
CA PRO A 4 -9.59 -11.55 -23.11
C PRO A 4 -9.39 -10.81 -21.78
N HIS A 5 -8.95 -11.52 -20.74
CA HIS A 5 -8.58 -10.97 -19.42
C HIS A 5 -7.21 -10.25 -19.42
N SER A 6 -6.84 -9.51 -20.48
CA SER A 6 -5.49 -8.97 -20.64
C SER A 6 -5.36 -7.44 -20.62
N ASP A 7 -6.45 -6.67 -20.64
CA ASP A 7 -6.35 -5.20 -20.77
C ASP A 7 -6.16 -4.47 -19.42
N GLY A 8 -6.52 -5.09 -18.29
CA GLY A 8 -6.48 -4.44 -16.98
C GLY A 8 -5.09 -4.13 -16.42
N ASP A 9 -4.04 -4.83 -16.87
CA ASP A 9 -2.65 -4.56 -16.43
C ASP A 9 -2.02 -3.36 -17.14
N GLN A 10 -2.40 -3.09 -18.39
CA GLN A 10 -1.72 -2.07 -19.21
C GLN A 10 -2.18 -0.64 -18.90
N LEU A 11 -3.34 -0.49 -18.23
CA LEU A 11 -3.96 0.81 -17.96
C LEU A 11 -3.76 1.32 -16.52
N LEU A 12 -3.27 0.48 -15.60
CA LEU A 12 -3.15 0.86 -14.18
C LEU A 12 -2.25 2.09 -13.96
N VAL A 13 -1.06 2.12 -14.58
CA VAL A 13 -0.15 3.27 -14.46
C VAL A 13 -0.70 4.52 -15.16
N PRO A 14 -1.16 4.48 -16.42
CA PRO A 14 -1.81 5.61 -17.06
C PRO A 14 -2.96 6.21 -16.26
N ASP A 15 -3.81 5.38 -15.67
CA ASP A 15 -5.02 5.81 -14.95
C ASP A 15 -4.69 6.42 -13.57
N LEU A 16 -3.65 5.92 -12.90
CA LEU A 16 -3.24 6.42 -11.58
C LEU A 16 -2.28 7.59 -11.65
N ARG A 17 -1.60 7.80 -12.78
CA ARG A 17 -0.63 8.89 -12.94
C ARG A 17 -1.21 10.27 -12.60
N PRO A 18 -2.41 10.67 -13.07
CA PRO A 18 -3.01 11.95 -12.67
C PRO A 18 -3.19 12.08 -11.16
N LEU A 19 -3.63 11.03 -10.47
CA LEU A 19 -3.82 11.05 -9.01
C LEU A 19 -2.49 11.28 -8.28
N THR A 20 -1.44 10.58 -8.71
CA THR A 20 -0.10 10.74 -8.11
C THR A 20 0.51 12.12 -8.36
N LEU A 21 0.22 12.73 -9.52
CA LEU A 21 0.60 14.12 -9.80
C LEU A 21 -0.17 15.09 -8.90
N TRP A 22 -1.47 14.91 -8.73
CA TRP A 22 -2.27 15.74 -7.82
C TRP A 22 -1.78 15.61 -6.38
N LEU A 23 -1.50 14.39 -5.91
CA LEU A 23 -0.92 14.14 -4.60
C LEU A 23 0.39 14.90 -4.39
N ALA A 24 1.32 14.79 -5.34
CA ALA A 24 2.61 15.46 -5.25
C ALA A 24 2.48 17.00 -5.26
N ASN A 25 1.65 17.54 -6.16
CA ASN A 25 1.44 18.98 -6.28
C ASN A 25 0.68 19.55 -5.08
N ALA A 26 -0.37 18.88 -4.60
CA ALA A 26 -1.12 19.30 -3.42
C ALA A 26 -0.22 19.31 -2.18
N THR A 27 0.68 18.33 -2.05
CA THR A 27 1.68 18.33 -0.97
C THR A 27 2.65 19.51 -1.08
N GLU A 28 3.11 19.89 -2.28
CA GLU A 28 3.93 21.11 -2.48
C GLU A 28 3.17 22.37 -2.11
N LEU A 29 1.92 22.50 -2.58
CA LEU A 29 1.07 23.65 -2.33
C LEU A 29 0.73 23.79 -0.84
N LEU A 30 0.39 22.70 -0.16
CA LEU A 30 0.09 22.69 1.26
C LEU A 30 1.26 23.28 2.06
N ASN A 31 2.47 22.80 1.83
CA ASN A 31 3.65 23.31 2.54
C ASN A 31 3.97 24.76 2.20
N LEU A 32 3.82 25.17 0.92
CA LEU A 32 4.01 26.56 0.53
C LEU A 32 3.00 27.48 1.24
N SER A 33 1.73 27.08 1.23
CA SER A 33 0.65 27.83 1.87
C SER A 33 0.82 27.88 3.39
N GLN A 34 1.18 26.77 4.04
CA GLN A 34 1.48 26.73 5.48
C GLN A 34 2.61 27.69 5.86
N ALA A 35 3.69 27.72 5.07
CA ALA A 35 4.78 28.67 5.30
C ALA A 35 4.33 30.13 5.16
N ARG A 36 3.47 30.43 4.16
CA ARG A 36 2.95 31.79 3.96
C ARG A 36 1.96 32.19 5.06
N VAL A 37 1.10 31.29 5.50
CA VAL A 37 0.18 31.53 6.61
C VAL A 37 0.96 31.85 7.88
N GLN A 38 2.02 31.09 8.18
CA GLN A 38 2.90 31.38 9.32
C GLN A 38 3.57 32.75 9.24
N GLU A 39 3.92 33.24 8.04
CA GLU A 39 4.44 34.60 7.86
C GLU A 39 3.37 35.66 8.11
N LEU A 40 2.15 35.45 7.59
CA LEU A 40 1.00 36.36 7.78
C LEU A 40 0.55 36.43 9.24
N GLU A 41 0.58 35.30 9.97
CA GLU A 41 0.31 35.25 11.41
C GLU A 41 1.32 36.09 12.20
N GLN A 42 2.61 36.00 11.86
CA GLN A 42 3.66 36.82 12.46
C GLN A 42 3.49 38.31 12.14
N GLU A 43 3.11 38.67 10.91
CA GLU A 43 2.78 40.05 10.52
C GLU A 43 1.60 40.58 11.35
N LEU A 44 0.55 39.77 11.53
CA LEU A 44 -0.63 40.12 12.33
C LEU A 44 -0.29 40.28 13.83
N GLU A 45 0.57 39.44 14.40
CA GLU A 45 1.01 39.55 15.79
C GLU A 45 1.78 40.87 16.04
N LEU A 46 2.63 41.27 15.09
CA LEU A 46 3.41 42.51 15.18
C LEU A 46 2.56 43.77 14.97
N GLU A 47 1.60 43.74 14.04
CA GLU A 47 0.74 44.88 13.72
C GLU A 47 -0.47 45.00 14.67
N GLY A 48 -0.97 43.87 15.18
CA GLY A 48 -2.16 43.76 16.01
C GLY A 48 -2.04 44.43 17.39
N GLU A 49 -0.83 44.65 17.89
CA GLU A 49 -0.59 45.46 19.09
C GLU A 49 -0.82 46.97 18.85
N SER A 50 -0.76 47.42 17.59
CA SER A 50 -0.86 48.84 17.23
C SER A 50 -2.19 49.21 16.57
N TRP A 51 -2.80 48.35 15.75
CA TRP A 51 -4.13 48.51 15.14
C TRP A 51 -4.68 47.15 14.65
N PRO A 52 -5.94 46.78 14.94
CA PRO A 52 -6.54 45.57 14.36
C PRO A 52 -6.64 45.72 12.83
N CYS A 53 -6.23 44.69 12.08
CA CYS A 53 -6.34 44.62 10.62
C CYS A 53 -7.38 43.53 10.24
N PRO A 54 -8.68 43.88 10.10
CA PRO A 54 -9.75 42.91 9.84
C PRO A 54 -9.58 42.18 8.51
N GLU A 55 -8.99 42.82 7.49
CA GLU A 55 -8.71 42.20 6.20
C GLU A 55 -7.72 41.04 6.34
N LEU A 56 -6.62 41.23 7.09
CA LEU A 56 -5.59 40.20 7.31
C LEU A 56 -6.16 39.00 8.09
N SER A 57 -6.99 39.25 9.10
CA SER A 57 -7.69 38.19 9.84
C SER A 57 -8.60 37.36 8.92
N LYS A 58 -9.33 38.02 8.02
CA LYS A 58 -10.20 37.34 7.06
C LYS A 58 -9.40 36.53 6.05
N ASP A 59 -8.26 37.05 5.59
CA ASP A 59 -7.36 36.34 4.68
C ASP A 59 -6.79 35.06 5.32
N LEU A 60 -6.47 35.11 6.62
CA LEU A 60 -6.04 33.92 7.38
C LEU A 60 -7.15 32.87 7.50
N GLU A 61 -8.40 33.26 7.78
CA GLU A 61 -9.54 32.33 7.81
C GLU A 61 -9.73 31.65 6.45
N MET A 62 -9.68 32.41 5.34
CA MET A 62 -9.77 31.85 3.98
C MET A 62 -8.60 30.92 3.67
N CYS A 63 -7.40 31.21 4.20
CA CYS A 63 -6.25 30.33 4.05
C CYS A 63 -6.42 29.01 4.81
N ASP A 64 -6.96 29.04 6.03
CA ASP A 64 -7.24 27.83 6.82
C ASP A 64 -8.22 26.90 6.10
N GLU A 65 -9.31 27.47 5.56
CA GLU A 65 -10.25 26.71 4.72
C GLU A 65 -9.56 26.09 3.50
N ALA A 66 -8.70 26.84 2.81
CA ALA A 66 -7.96 26.35 1.64
C ALA A 66 -6.94 25.26 2.00
N LEU A 67 -6.30 25.34 3.17
CA LEU A 67 -5.41 24.29 3.69
C LEU A 67 -6.18 23.00 3.96
N GLY A 68 -7.38 23.09 4.56
CA GLY A 68 -8.26 21.95 4.76
C GLY A 68 -8.63 21.25 3.44
N VAL A 69 -8.95 22.02 2.40
CA VAL A 69 -9.21 21.47 1.05
C VAL A 69 -7.98 20.77 0.47
N LEU A 70 -6.77 21.31 0.67
CA LEU A 70 -5.53 20.67 0.22
C LEU A 70 -5.29 19.33 0.94
N ASP A 71 -5.55 19.26 2.24
CA ASP A 71 -5.47 18.02 3.01
C ASP A 71 -6.47 16.97 2.50
N GLU A 72 -7.71 17.35 2.20
CA GLU A 72 -8.71 16.45 1.62
C GLU A 72 -8.28 15.92 0.25
N VAL A 73 -7.70 16.76 -0.61
CA VAL A 73 -7.16 16.35 -1.91
C VAL A 73 -6.00 15.37 -1.73
N ILE A 74 -5.08 15.63 -0.79
CA ILE A 74 -3.97 14.73 -0.49
C ILE A 74 -4.49 13.37 0.00
N MET A 75 -5.40 13.38 0.96
CA MET A 75 -5.98 12.16 1.52
C MET A 75 -6.71 11.36 0.44
N SER A 76 -7.58 12.01 -0.34
CA SER A 76 -8.38 11.37 -1.38
C SER A 76 -7.53 10.77 -2.49
N THR A 77 -6.51 11.51 -2.96
CA THR A 77 -5.61 11.03 -4.02
C THR A 77 -4.73 9.87 -3.55
N PHE A 78 -4.24 9.91 -2.30
CA PHE A 78 -3.52 8.80 -1.70
C PHE A 78 -4.41 7.56 -1.56
N GLN A 79 -5.61 7.72 -0.98
CA GLN A 79 -6.58 6.64 -0.78
C GLN A 79 -6.98 5.98 -2.10
N GLN A 80 -7.29 6.75 -3.15
CA GLN A 80 -7.64 6.16 -4.45
C GLN A 80 -6.46 5.44 -5.09
N THR A 81 -5.25 5.99 -5.00
CA THR A 81 -4.04 5.33 -5.50
C THR A 81 -3.86 3.97 -4.84
N VAL A 82 -3.93 3.93 -3.51
CA VAL A 82 -3.82 2.69 -2.72
C VAL A 82 -4.97 1.73 -3.01
N TYR A 83 -6.21 2.21 -3.13
CA TYR A 83 -7.38 1.39 -3.43
C TYR A 83 -7.23 0.62 -4.74
N TYR A 84 -6.84 1.28 -5.83
CA TYR A 84 -6.72 0.60 -7.12
C TYR A 84 -5.53 -0.39 -7.15
N LEU A 85 -4.41 -0.03 -6.51
CA LEU A 85 -3.26 -0.94 -6.36
C LEU A 85 -3.64 -2.19 -5.53
N THR A 86 -4.31 -2.01 -4.40
CA THR A 86 -4.76 -3.12 -3.55
C THR A 86 -5.85 -3.96 -4.21
N LYS A 87 -6.77 -3.33 -4.94
CA LYS A 87 -7.76 -4.04 -5.77
C LYS A 87 -7.07 -4.95 -6.78
N ARG A 88 -5.96 -4.50 -7.41
CA ARG A 88 -5.17 -5.35 -8.30
C ARG A 88 -4.47 -6.47 -7.54
N LEU A 89 -3.84 -6.16 -6.40
CA LEU A 89 -3.22 -7.17 -5.53
C LEU A 89 -4.21 -8.25 -5.12
N TYR A 90 -5.42 -7.90 -4.73
CA TYR A 90 -6.45 -8.85 -4.31
C TYR A 90 -6.74 -9.92 -5.37
N THR A 91 -6.63 -9.57 -6.66
CA THR A 91 -6.82 -10.51 -7.78
C THR A 91 -5.61 -11.42 -8.03
N THR A 92 -4.40 -11.03 -7.59
CA THR A 92 -3.15 -11.76 -7.88
C THR A 92 -2.64 -12.57 -6.68
N LEU A 93 -2.83 -12.07 -5.46
CA LEU A 93 -2.33 -12.69 -4.22
C LEU A 93 -2.75 -14.15 -4.01
N PRO A 94 -4.00 -14.59 -4.31
CA PRO A 94 -4.39 -15.98 -4.08
C PRO A 94 -3.50 -17.00 -4.83
N SER A 95 -3.00 -16.62 -6.00
CA SER A 95 -2.12 -17.47 -6.81
C SER A 95 -0.79 -17.80 -6.12
N LEU A 96 -0.31 -16.93 -5.22
CA LEU A 96 0.94 -17.15 -4.47
C LEU A 96 0.81 -18.33 -3.49
N LEU A 97 -0.37 -18.55 -2.90
CA LEU A 97 -0.62 -19.67 -1.99
C LEU A 97 -0.77 -21.01 -2.73
N GLU A 98 -1.08 -20.96 -4.03
CA GLU A 98 -1.32 -22.13 -4.88
C GLU A 98 -0.14 -22.48 -5.78
N ALA A 99 0.81 -21.55 -5.91
CA ALA A 99 1.99 -21.69 -6.74
C ALA A 99 2.78 -22.97 -6.42
N ASN A 100 3.30 -23.60 -7.48
CA ASN A 100 4.26 -24.68 -7.37
C ASN A 100 5.59 -24.25 -7.99
N PRO A 101 6.54 -23.73 -7.18
CA PRO A 101 7.82 -23.26 -7.69
C PRO A 101 8.72 -24.39 -8.22
N PHE A 102 8.36 -25.65 -7.97
CA PHE A 102 9.07 -26.83 -8.48
C PHE A 102 8.45 -27.42 -9.75
N ALA A 103 7.34 -26.85 -10.25
CA ALA A 103 6.79 -27.26 -11.53
C ALA A 103 7.76 -26.89 -12.65
N ALA A 104 7.96 -27.80 -13.61
CA ALA A 104 8.78 -27.52 -14.78
C ALA A 104 8.19 -26.30 -15.52
N PRO A 105 9.02 -25.37 -16.02
CA PRO A 105 8.53 -24.30 -16.88
C PRO A 105 7.83 -24.92 -18.10
N PRO A 106 6.76 -24.30 -18.63
CA PRO A 106 6.15 -24.76 -19.87
C PRO A 106 7.25 -24.85 -20.94
N SER A 107 7.28 -25.96 -21.69
CA SER A 107 8.28 -26.18 -22.74
C SER A 107 8.36 -24.95 -23.66
N PRO A 108 9.54 -24.34 -23.83
CA PRO A 108 9.66 -23.13 -24.64
C PRO A 108 9.24 -23.42 -26.08
N PRO A 109 8.62 -22.45 -26.79
CA PRO A 109 8.45 -22.56 -28.23
C PRO A 109 9.83 -22.75 -28.90
N PRO A 110 9.93 -23.47 -30.03
CA PRO A 110 11.20 -23.93 -30.61
C PRO A 110 12.16 -22.84 -31.12
N CYS A 111 11.87 -21.55 -30.93
CA CYS A 111 12.72 -20.45 -31.37
C CYS A 111 12.71 -19.30 -30.35
N ALA A 112 13.80 -19.14 -29.61
CA ALA A 112 14.49 -17.88 -29.27
C ALA A 112 15.32 -18.05 -27.98
N CYS A 113 16.45 -17.36 -27.95
CA CYS A 113 17.46 -17.31 -26.91
C CYS A 113 16.90 -17.43 -25.48
N ALA A 114 17.48 -18.35 -24.70
CA ALA A 114 17.10 -18.58 -23.31
C ALA A 114 17.34 -17.32 -22.47
N GLU A 115 16.25 -16.64 -22.10
CA GLU A 115 16.27 -15.68 -20.99
C GLU A 115 16.49 -16.42 -19.66
N PRO A 116 17.15 -15.80 -18.67
CA PRO A 116 17.35 -16.42 -17.36
C PRO A 116 15.98 -16.72 -16.73
N ALA A 117 15.94 -17.77 -15.91
CA ALA A 117 14.73 -18.29 -15.27
C ALA A 117 13.85 -17.16 -14.71
N ARG A 118 12.79 -16.82 -15.46
CA ARG A 118 11.74 -15.92 -14.99
C ARG A 118 11.18 -16.51 -13.69
N ALA A 119 10.87 -15.64 -12.72
CA ALA A 119 10.08 -16.03 -11.56
C ALA A 119 8.89 -16.89 -12.02
N PRO A 120 8.48 -17.92 -11.26
CA PRO A 120 7.35 -18.77 -11.64
C PRO A 120 6.19 -17.89 -12.08
N ASP A 121 5.46 -18.26 -13.14
CA ASP A 121 4.39 -17.46 -13.75
C ASP A 121 3.38 -16.90 -12.72
N ALA A 122 3.23 -17.56 -11.57
CA ALA A 122 2.38 -17.15 -10.45
C ALA A 122 2.85 -15.89 -9.69
N VAL A 123 4.15 -15.62 -9.60
CA VAL A 123 4.70 -14.51 -8.78
C VAL A 123 4.73 -13.19 -9.55
N GLY A 124 4.96 -13.27 -10.86
CA GLY A 124 5.09 -12.10 -11.74
C GLY A 124 3.95 -11.09 -11.64
N PRO A 125 2.67 -11.50 -11.70
CA PRO A 125 1.55 -10.56 -11.62
C PRO A 125 1.53 -9.72 -10.34
N THR A 126 1.84 -10.32 -9.18
CA THR A 126 1.91 -9.57 -7.92
C THR A 126 3.10 -8.61 -7.90
N LEU A 127 4.27 -9.05 -8.38
CA LEU A 127 5.45 -8.19 -8.45
C LEU A 127 5.26 -7.00 -9.39
N ARG A 128 4.55 -7.17 -10.52
CA ARG A 128 4.23 -6.06 -11.42
C ARG A 128 3.45 -4.93 -10.74
N VAL A 129 2.61 -5.23 -9.74
CA VAL A 129 1.90 -4.17 -9.01
C VAL A 129 2.88 -3.29 -8.23
N PHE A 130 3.92 -3.89 -7.64
CA PHE A 130 4.99 -3.14 -6.97
C PHE A 130 5.83 -2.36 -7.98
N GLU A 131 6.15 -2.94 -9.14
CA GLU A 131 6.83 -2.22 -10.23
C GLU A 131 6.03 -1.00 -10.69
N HIS A 132 4.72 -1.15 -10.88
CA HIS A 132 3.82 -0.04 -11.22
C HIS A 132 3.74 1.02 -10.11
N ALA A 133 3.69 0.61 -8.83
CA ALA A 133 3.73 1.56 -7.71
C ALA A 133 5.05 2.35 -7.69
N LEU A 134 6.19 1.68 -7.93
CA LEU A 134 7.50 2.32 -8.04
C LEU A 134 7.58 3.25 -9.25
N GLU A 135 7.00 2.86 -10.40
CA GLU A 135 6.93 3.69 -11.59
C GLU A 135 6.11 4.97 -11.35
N LEU A 136 4.93 4.84 -10.76
CA LEU A 136 4.09 5.97 -10.33
C LEU A 136 4.83 6.88 -9.35
N GLY A 137 5.64 6.28 -8.48
CA GLY A 137 6.49 6.98 -7.52
C GLY A 137 7.62 7.81 -8.11
N ARG A 138 8.06 7.56 -9.35
CA ARG A 138 9.19 8.30 -9.96
C ARG A 138 8.89 9.79 -10.17
N GLY A 139 7.62 10.17 -10.26
CA GLY A 139 7.18 11.57 -10.31
C GLY A 139 6.76 12.15 -8.95
N CYS A 140 6.76 11.33 -7.90
CA CYS A 140 6.33 11.71 -6.55
C CYS A 140 7.53 11.81 -5.60
N ARG A 141 7.33 12.46 -4.45
CA ARG A 141 8.38 12.49 -3.42
C ARG A 141 8.61 11.09 -2.85
N ALA A 142 9.88 10.76 -2.61
CA ALA A 142 10.32 9.45 -2.11
C ALA A 142 9.58 8.99 -0.83
N HIS A 143 9.21 9.95 0.03
CA HIS A 143 8.49 9.63 1.27
C HIS A 143 7.06 9.10 1.03
N LEU A 144 6.34 9.66 0.05
CA LEU A 144 4.99 9.20 -0.30
C LEU A 144 5.05 7.82 -0.95
N LEU A 145 6.04 7.59 -1.82
CA LEU A 145 6.27 6.28 -2.42
C LEU A 145 6.55 5.21 -1.37
N SER A 146 7.43 5.50 -0.40
CA SER A 146 7.74 4.57 0.69
C SER A 146 6.49 4.18 1.49
N GLN A 147 5.59 5.14 1.72
CA GLN A 147 4.35 4.89 2.45
C GLN A 147 3.34 4.10 1.63
N THR A 148 3.19 4.40 0.34
CA THR A 148 2.38 3.57 -0.57
C THR A 148 2.90 2.14 -0.56
N CYS A 149 4.21 1.92 -0.76
CA CYS A 149 4.79 0.58 -0.71
C CYS A 149 4.58 -0.10 0.65
N GLY A 150 4.75 0.62 1.77
CA GLY A 150 4.48 0.11 3.10
C GLY A 150 3.04 -0.38 3.28
N TYR A 151 2.06 0.41 2.82
CA TYR A 151 0.66 0.02 2.84
C TYR A 151 0.40 -1.24 2.00
N LEU A 152 0.96 -1.31 0.79
CA LEU A 152 0.79 -2.49 -0.08
C LEU A 152 1.37 -3.75 0.57
N LEU A 153 2.54 -3.66 1.20
CA LEU A 153 3.17 -4.77 1.91
C LEU A 153 2.34 -5.23 3.12
N PHE A 154 1.80 -4.29 3.91
CA PHE A 154 0.85 -4.56 4.98
C PHE A 154 -0.38 -5.32 4.44
N PHE A 155 -1.01 -4.79 3.40
CA PHE A 155 -2.17 -5.40 2.77
C PHE A 155 -1.88 -6.80 2.24
N CYS A 156 -0.73 -7.01 1.59
CA CYS A 156 -0.30 -8.31 1.11
C CYS A 156 -0.16 -9.33 2.26
N ASN A 157 0.55 -8.95 3.34
CA ASN A 157 0.74 -9.84 4.48
C ASN A 157 -0.60 -10.20 5.12
N ALA A 158 -1.45 -9.22 5.44
CA ALA A 158 -2.76 -9.46 6.05
C ALA A 158 -3.64 -10.34 5.16
N SER A 159 -3.74 -10.03 3.86
CA SER A 159 -4.57 -10.78 2.91
C SER A 159 -4.11 -12.22 2.72
N LEU A 160 -2.80 -12.43 2.52
CA LEU A 160 -2.23 -13.77 2.34
C LEU A 160 -2.33 -14.59 3.63
N PHE A 161 -2.06 -13.98 4.78
CA PHE A 161 -2.17 -14.63 6.07
C PHE A 161 -3.62 -15.05 6.35
N ASN A 162 -4.58 -14.14 6.16
CA ASN A 162 -6.00 -14.46 6.37
C ASN A 162 -6.48 -15.57 5.43
N SER A 163 -6.09 -15.50 4.16
CA SER A 163 -6.39 -16.56 3.18
C SER A 163 -5.76 -17.91 3.57
N LEU A 164 -4.54 -17.90 4.13
CA LEU A 164 -3.88 -19.09 4.64
C LEU A 164 -4.64 -19.69 5.84
N MET A 165 -5.07 -18.84 6.77
CA MET A 165 -5.81 -19.24 7.98
C MET A 165 -7.20 -19.78 7.66
N GLU A 166 -7.90 -19.18 6.71
CA GLU A 166 -9.24 -19.60 6.25
C GLU A 166 -9.19 -20.94 5.52
N ARG A 167 -8.24 -21.12 4.60
CA ARG A 167 -8.11 -22.35 3.79
C ARG A 167 -7.57 -23.55 4.58
N GLY A 168 -7.11 -23.31 5.81
CA GLY A 168 -6.91 -24.28 6.88
C GLY A 168 -6.31 -25.60 6.43
N GLY A 169 -6.85 -26.72 6.94
CA GLY A 169 -6.30 -28.07 6.76
C GLY A 169 -5.91 -28.47 5.33
N THR A 170 -6.40 -27.81 4.27
CA THR A 170 -5.92 -28.06 2.90
C THR A 170 -4.48 -27.57 2.67
N LEU A 171 -4.07 -26.44 3.27
CA LEU A 171 -2.75 -25.83 3.11
C LEU A 171 -1.76 -26.26 4.19
N PHE A 172 -2.24 -26.68 5.37
CA PHE A 172 -1.40 -27.07 6.51
C PHE A 172 -0.83 -28.48 6.36
N GLN A 173 -0.05 -28.66 5.30
CA GLN A 173 0.69 -29.88 4.98
C GLN A 173 2.14 -29.50 4.72
N TRP A 174 3.08 -30.29 5.24
CA TRP A 174 4.51 -30.03 5.04
C TRP A 174 4.90 -29.78 3.57
N GLY A 175 4.41 -30.61 2.63
CA GLY A 175 4.72 -30.45 1.21
C GLY A 175 4.18 -29.14 0.59
N ARG A 176 3.01 -28.67 1.04
CA ARG A 176 2.45 -27.37 0.61
C ARG A 176 3.15 -26.20 1.30
N ALA A 177 3.53 -26.37 2.56
CA ALA A 177 4.30 -25.39 3.31
C ALA A 177 5.64 -25.08 2.64
N VAL A 178 6.37 -26.10 2.19
CA VAL A 178 7.65 -25.93 1.48
C VAL A 178 7.45 -25.13 0.18
N ARG A 179 6.37 -25.40 -0.57
CA ARG A 179 6.03 -24.62 -1.77
C ARG A 179 5.71 -23.18 -1.42
N LEU A 180 4.87 -22.94 -0.41
CA LEU A 180 4.52 -21.61 0.08
C LEU A 180 5.78 -20.84 0.51
N ARG A 181 6.67 -21.47 1.29
CA ARG A 181 7.92 -20.85 1.75
C ARG A 181 8.78 -20.45 0.57
N THR A 182 8.97 -21.35 -0.38
CA THR A 182 9.79 -21.08 -1.58
C THR A 182 9.19 -19.96 -2.43
N THR A 183 7.87 -19.94 -2.62
CA THR A 183 7.17 -18.83 -3.31
C THR A 183 7.35 -17.51 -2.56
N LEU A 184 7.24 -17.52 -1.23
CA LEU A 184 7.44 -16.34 -0.41
C LEU A 184 8.88 -15.82 -0.48
N ASP A 185 9.88 -16.71 -0.47
CA ASP A 185 11.29 -16.35 -0.63
C ASP A 185 11.51 -15.65 -1.98
N LEU A 186 10.95 -16.19 -3.07
CA LEU A 186 11.02 -15.55 -4.39
C LEU A 186 10.39 -14.15 -4.42
N VAL A 187 9.26 -13.96 -3.73
CA VAL A 187 8.63 -12.63 -3.58
C VAL A 187 9.54 -11.69 -2.79
N LEU A 188 10.05 -12.12 -1.64
CA LEU A 188 10.89 -11.30 -0.77
C LEU A 188 12.24 -10.93 -1.41
N ASP A 189 12.86 -11.85 -2.14
CA ASP A 189 14.09 -11.61 -2.90
C ASP A 189 13.83 -10.61 -4.04
N SER A 190 12.70 -10.75 -4.74
CA SER A 190 12.32 -9.82 -5.80
C SER A 190 12.06 -8.42 -5.25
N LEU A 191 11.30 -8.30 -4.15
CA LEU A 191 11.08 -7.02 -3.46
C LEU A 191 12.39 -6.42 -2.95
N SER A 192 13.33 -7.26 -2.49
CA SER A 192 14.66 -6.82 -2.08
C SER A 192 15.46 -6.24 -3.26
N SER A 193 15.40 -6.88 -4.45
CA SER A 193 16.04 -6.35 -5.66
C SER A 193 15.43 -5.03 -6.16
N MET A 194 14.17 -4.77 -5.82
CA MET A 194 13.49 -3.49 -6.04
C MET A 194 13.83 -2.41 -5.00
N GLY A 195 14.63 -2.73 -3.98
CA GLY A 195 14.98 -1.81 -2.88
C GLY A 195 13.94 -1.74 -1.75
N LEU A 196 12.98 -2.68 -1.70
CA LEU A 196 11.93 -2.75 -0.68
C LEU A 196 12.20 -3.81 0.41
N GLY A 197 13.40 -4.41 0.43
CA GLY A 197 13.73 -5.58 1.26
C GLY A 197 13.51 -5.38 2.76
N ASP A 198 14.06 -4.31 3.34
CA ASP A 198 13.96 -4.05 4.79
C ASP A 198 12.50 -3.85 5.24
N VAL A 199 11.71 -3.15 4.42
CA VAL A 199 10.30 -2.86 4.70
C VAL A 199 9.47 -4.13 4.51
N ALA A 200 9.74 -4.90 3.45
CA ALA A 200 9.07 -6.17 3.19
C ALA A 200 9.32 -7.17 4.32
N ALA A 201 10.56 -7.30 4.80
CA ALA A 201 10.91 -8.17 5.90
C ALA A 201 10.15 -7.83 7.20
N GLN A 202 9.87 -6.54 7.45
CA GLN A 202 9.09 -6.09 8.61
C GLN A 202 7.60 -6.45 8.49
N PHE A 203 6.98 -6.21 7.33
CA PHE A 203 5.54 -6.50 7.17
C PHE A 203 5.24 -7.99 7.02
N PHE A 204 6.13 -8.78 6.39
CA PHE A 204 5.92 -10.21 6.16
C PHE A 204 6.32 -11.11 7.34
N GLN A 205 6.64 -10.55 8.52
CA GLN A 205 7.06 -11.33 9.70
C GLN A 205 6.06 -12.43 10.06
N LYS A 206 4.76 -12.11 10.05
CA LYS A 206 3.71 -13.02 10.50
C LYS A 206 3.48 -14.17 9.51
N LEU A 207 3.35 -13.86 8.22
CA LEU A 207 3.26 -14.89 7.17
C LEU A 207 4.52 -15.76 7.12
N SER A 208 5.71 -15.16 7.30
CA SER A 208 6.98 -15.89 7.37
C SER A 208 7.02 -16.82 8.58
N ALA A 209 6.57 -16.38 9.75
CA ALA A 209 6.50 -17.21 10.95
C ALA A 209 5.54 -18.40 10.77
N ALA A 210 4.35 -18.18 10.21
CA ALA A 210 3.41 -19.26 9.90
C ALA A 210 4.00 -20.26 8.88
N SER A 211 4.64 -19.77 7.82
CA SER A 211 5.31 -20.61 6.83
C SER A 211 6.44 -21.44 7.45
N ASN A 212 7.27 -20.84 8.31
CA ASN A 212 8.36 -21.51 9.02
C ASN A 212 7.84 -22.60 9.98
N LEU A 213 6.77 -22.31 10.72
CA LEU A 213 6.09 -23.29 11.56
C LEU A 213 5.63 -24.50 10.74
N LEU A 214 4.93 -24.25 9.63
CA LEU A 214 4.42 -25.30 8.74
C LEU A 214 5.53 -26.14 8.08
N CYS A 215 6.71 -25.53 7.84
CA CYS A 215 7.90 -26.18 7.30
C CYS A 215 8.71 -26.96 8.33
N THR A 216 8.41 -26.82 9.63
CA THR A 216 9.12 -27.54 10.70
C THR A 216 8.99 -29.06 10.48
N PRO A 217 10.10 -29.82 10.48
CA PRO A 217 10.04 -31.26 10.29
C PRO A 217 9.13 -31.93 11.33
N ARG A 218 8.25 -32.84 10.88
CA ARG A 218 7.22 -33.46 11.73
C ARG A 218 7.78 -34.09 13.01
N GLY A 219 8.93 -34.75 12.92
CA GLY A 219 9.59 -35.37 14.08
C GLY A 219 10.12 -34.37 15.11
N CYS A 220 10.45 -33.14 14.69
CA CYS A 220 10.81 -32.05 15.58
C CYS A 220 9.54 -31.43 16.17
N LEU A 221 8.57 -31.09 15.32
CA LEU A 221 7.32 -30.43 15.72
C LEU A 221 6.54 -31.27 16.76
N ALA A 222 6.48 -32.59 16.58
CA ALA A 222 5.80 -33.50 17.51
C ALA A 222 6.42 -33.55 18.92
N LYS A 223 7.69 -33.14 19.07
CA LYS A 223 8.40 -33.11 20.36
C LYS A 223 8.31 -31.76 21.07
N MET A 224 7.76 -30.73 20.42
CA MET A 224 7.65 -29.40 20.99
C MET A 224 6.43 -29.31 21.91
N SER A 225 6.60 -28.70 23.07
CA SER A 225 5.50 -28.30 23.96
C SER A 225 4.89 -26.99 23.49
N TRP A 226 3.66 -26.71 23.93
CA TRP A 226 2.98 -25.43 23.74
C TRP A 226 3.86 -24.23 24.13
N SER A 227 4.50 -24.27 25.29
CA SER A 227 5.39 -23.21 25.77
C SER A 227 6.58 -22.97 24.84
N ARG A 228 7.17 -24.04 24.29
CA ARG A 228 8.27 -23.93 23.32
C ARG A 228 7.79 -23.36 21.99
N LEU A 229 6.63 -23.80 21.50
CA LEU A 229 6.04 -23.29 20.26
C LEU A 229 5.73 -21.79 20.36
N ARG A 230 5.19 -21.33 21.50
CA ARG A 230 4.98 -19.90 21.76
C ARG A 230 6.28 -19.10 21.78
N ALA A 231 7.36 -19.66 22.32
CA ALA A 231 8.66 -18.99 22.38
C ALA A 231 9.36 -18.96 21.01
N GLU A 232 9.19 -19.99 20.18
CA GLU A 232 9.84 -20.10 18.87
C GLU A 232 9.10 -19.30 17.77
N PHE A 233 7.79 -19.09 17.92
CA PHE A 233 6.96 -18.34 16.98
C PHE A 233 6.23 -17.15 17.64
N PRO A 234 6.97 -16.16 18.19
CA PRO A 234 6.36 -15.04 18.94
C PRO A 234 5.54 -14.08 18.08
N ALA A 235 5.74 -14.09 16.76
CA ALA A 235 4.99 -13.26 15.82
C ALA A 235 3.54 -13.73 15.60
N LEU A 236 3.22 -14.97 15.99
CA LEU A 236 1.88 -15.53 15.91
C LEU A 236 1.16 -15.37 17.25
N SER A 237 -0.10 -14.91 17.21
CA SER A 237 -0.92 -14.89 18.42
C SER A 237 -1.18 -16.32 18.92
N PRO A 238 -1.47 -16.52 20.22
CA PRO A 238 -1.82 -17.85 20.74
C PRO A 238 -2.99 -18.51 19.99
N ALA A 239 -4.01 -17.73 19.62
CA ALA A 239 -5.14 -18.21 18.82
C ALA A 239 -4.69 -18.69 17.43
N GLN A 240 -3.87 -17.87 16.73
CA GLN A 240 -3.32 -18.20 15.42
C GLN A 240 -2.45 -19.46 15.45
N LEU A 241 -1.55 -19.56 16.42
CA LEU A 241 -0.67 -20.71 16.61
C LEU A 241 -1.48 -21.99 16.88
N HIS A 242 -2.45 -21.93 17.79
CA HIS A 242 -3.30 -23.08 18.11
C HIS A 242 -4.14 -23.52 16.91
N HIS A 243 -4.68 -22.57 16.13
CA HIS A 243 -5.44 -22.86 14.91
C HIS A 243 -4.60 -23.60 13.87
N ILE A 244 -3.37 -23.14 13.62
CA ILE A 244 -2.45 -23.80 12.68
C ILE A 244 -2.15 -25.23 13.13
N LEU A 245 -1.78 -25.41 14.40
CA LEU A 245 -1.40 -26.71 14.96
C LEU A 245 -2.57 -27.71 14.97
N SER A 246 -3.77 -27.24 15.33
CA SER A 246 -4.97 -28.09 15.42
C SER A 246 -5.42 -28.61 14.05
N HIS A 247 -5.17 -27.84 12.99
CA HIS A 247 -5.52 -28.20 11.62
C HIS A 247 -4.33 -28.74 10.80
N TYR A 248 -3.15 -28.91 11.41
CA TYR A 248 -1.97 -29.41 10.73
C TYR A 248 -2.08 -30.89 10.40
N GLN A 249 -1.86 -31.25 9.14
CA GLN A 249 -1.91 -32.63 8.68
C GLN A 249 -0.55 -33.33 8.86
N LEU A 250 -0.43 -34.09 9.94
CA LEU A 250 0.71 -34.95 10.24
C LEU A 250 0.90 -36.11 9.24
N GLY A 251 -0.15 -36.44 8.48
CA GLY A 251 -0.19 -37.60 7.58
C GLY A 251 -0.61 -38.88 8.31
N GLY A 252 -1.08 -39.88 7.57
CA GLY A 252 -1.47 -41.18 8.13
C GLY A 252 -2.65 -41.15 9.12
N GLY A 253 -3.45 -40.08 9.14
CA GLY A 253 -4.58 -39.92 10.07
C GLY A 253 -4.19 -39.63 11.53
N GLN A 254 -2.92 -39.29 11.79
CA GLN A 254 -2.44 -39.01 13.13
C GLN A 254 -3.06 -37.70 13.67
N ALA A 255 -3.62 -37.78 14.88
CA ALA A 255 -4.17 -36.62 15.58
C ALA A 255 -3.05 -35.69 16.09
N PRO A 256 -3.31 -34.37 16.23
CA PRO A 256 -2.39 -33.43 16.86
C PRO A 256 -1.99 -33.90 18.29
N PRO A 257 -0.70 -33.86 18.65
CA PRO A 257 -0.24 -34.17 20.00
C PRO A 257 -0.93 -33.31 21.08
N PRO A 258 -1.29 -33.87 22.24
CA PRO A 258 -1.90 -33.10 23.33
C PRO A 258 -0.97 -32.02 23.89
N ALA A 259 0.35 -32.19 23.73
CA ALA A 259 1.35 -31.21 24.14
C ALA A 259 1.29 -29.89 23.36
N TRP A 260 0.57 -29.85 22.23
CA TRP A 260 0.33 -28.65 21.44
C TRP A 260 -0.89 -27.85 21.90
N SER A 261 -1.73 -28.42 22.77
CA SER A 261 -2.89 -27.69 23.29
C SER A 261 -2.45 -26.67 24.35
N PRO A 262 -3.11 -25.50 24.40
CA PRO A 262 -2.87 -24.54 25.47
C PRO A 262 -3.24 -25.13 26.84
N PRO A 263 -2.57 -24.68 27.91
CA PRO A 263 -2.89 -25.09 29.27
C PRO A 263 -4.28 -24.55 29.67
N PRO A 264 -4.93 -25.14 30.68
CA PRO A 264 -6.32 -24.83 31.02
C PRO A 264 -6.54 -23.35 31.37
N GLU A 265 -5.54 -22.65 31.91
CA GLU A 265 -5.64 -21.24 32.27
C GLU A 265 -5.73 -20.31 31.05
N GLU A 266 -5.15 -20.70 29.91
CA GLU A 266 -5.11 -19.89 28.69
C GLU A 266 -6.15 -20.35 27.65
N ARG A 267 -6.76 -21.53 27.84
CA ARG A 267 -7.58 -22.19 26.83
C ARG A 267 -8.76 -21.35 26.34
N ASP A 268 -9.48 -20.70 27.24
CA ASP A 268 -10.64 -19.88 26.90
C ASP A 268 -10.22 -18.63 26.10
N GLN A 269 -9.11 -17.99 26.50
CA GLN A 269 -8.55 -16.82 25.80
C GLN A 269 -8.05 -17.17 24.40
N VAL A 270 -7.37 -18.32 24.27
CA VAL A 270 -6.87 -18.83 22.98
C VAL A 270 -8.02 -19.16 22.03
N THR A 271 -9.12 -19.71 22.56
CA THR A 271 -10.28 -20.10 21.75
C THR A 271 -11.12 -18.89 21.34
N ALA A 272 -11.22 -17.88 22.19
CA ALA A 272 -11.93 -16.64 21.91
C ALA A 272 -11.12 -15.62 21.09
N GLY A 273 -9.81 -15.81 20.97
CA GLY A 273 -8.91 -14.90 20.27
C GLY A 273 -9.09 -14.93 18.75
N ASP A 274 -8.89 -13.78 18.10
CA ASP A 274 -8.98 -13.68 16.65
C ASP A 274 -7.78 -14.37 15.98
N ILE A 275 -8.08 -15.08 14.89
CA ILE A 275 -7.11 -15.77 14.05
C ILE A 275 -6.76 -14.94 12.81
N PHE A 276 -7.54 -13.92 12.48
CA PHE A 276 -7.31 -13.06 11.32
C PHE A 276 -6.59 -11.77 11.69
N GLU A 277 -5.86 -11.23 10.72
CA GLU A 277 -5.28 -9.90 10.76
C GLU A 277 -6.34 -8.87 10.42
N SER A 278 -6.38 -7.80 11.22
CA SER A 278 -7.18 -6.61 10.94
C SER A 278 -6.58 -5.82 9.78
N PHE A 279 -7.44 -5.23 8.96
CA PHE A 279 -7.03 -4.24 7.96
C PHE A 279 -7.01 -2.80 8.51
N SER A 280 -7.45 -2.60 9.76
CA SER A 280 -7.54 -1.27 10.37
C SER A 280 -6.19 -0.73 10.83
N ASP A 281 -5.23 -1.59 11.14
CA ASP A 281 -3.91 -1.21 11.67
C ASP A 281 -2.89 -0.89 10.56
N HIS A 282 -3.36 -0.30 9.47
CA HIS A 282 -2.50 0.09 8.36
C HIS A 282 -1.60 1.28 8.76
N PRO A 283 -0.41 1.43 8.16
CA PRO A 283 0.44 2.60 8.40
C PRO A 283 -0.32 3.91 8.11
N PRO A 284 -0.18 4.94 8.96
CA PRO A 284 -0.80 6.24 8.72
C PRO A 284 -0.12 6.98 7.56
N LEU A 285 -0.85 7.88 6.89
CA LEU A 285 -0.25 8.82 5.95
C LEU A 285 0.46 9.94 6.75
N LEU A 286 1.77 10.03 6.56
CA LEU A 286 2.64 11.05 7.12
C LEU A 286 3.07 12.01 6.01
N LEU A 287 2.79 13.30 6.18
CA LEU A 287 3.20 14.29 5.19
C LEU A 287 4.71 14.55 5.29
N PRO A 288 5.43 14.69 4.16
CA PRO A 288 6.84 15.03 4.18
C PRO A 288 7.06 16.39 4.85
N THR A 289 8.14 16.56 5.61
CA THR A 289 8.53 17.85 6.22
C THR A 289 9.74 18.49 5.55
N ARG A 290 10.34 17.83 4.56
CA ARG A 290 11.53 18.27 3.83
C ARG A 290 11.46 17.86 2.36
N GLY A 291 12.35 18.44 1.54
CA GLY A 291 12.48 18.10 0.13
C GLY A 291 11.43 18.76 -0.78
N PHE A 292 10.87 19.89 -0.33
CA PHE A 292 9.96 20.73 -1.11
C PHE A 292 10.71 21.55 -2.17
N LEU A 293 10.10 21.67 -3.35
CA LEU A 293 10.60 22.47 -4.46
C LEU A 293 10.13 23.92 -4.37
N LEU A 294 8.89 24.13 -3.95
CA LEU A 294 8.33 25.47 -3.79
C LEU A 294 8.80 26.09 -2.47
N ARG A 295 9.20 27.37 -2.53
CA ARG A 295 9.59 28.18 -1.38
C ARG A 295 8.99 29.58 -1.49
N PRO A 296 8.50 30.18 -0.39
CA PRO A 296 8.12 31.59 -0.36
C PRO A 296 9.28 32.49 -0.83
N GLY A 297 8.99 33.49 -1.66
CA GLY A 297 10.00 34.43 -2.21
C GLY A 297 11.02 33.82 -3.20
N GLY A 298 10.91 32.54 -3.54
CA GLY A 298 11.78 31.88 -4.50
C GLY A 298 11.46 32.26 -5.95
N GLY A 299 12.48 32.32 -6.80
CA GLY A 299 12.30 32.52 -8.24
C GLY A 299 11.51 31.35 -8.86
N VAL A 300 10.39 31.66 -9.49
CA VAL A 300 9.55 30.68 -10.17
C VAL A 300 10.05 30.50 -11.61
N GLY A 301 10.29 29.26 -12.04
CA GLY A 301 10.59 28.98 -13.45
C GLY A 301 9.39 29.30 -14.34
N ALA A 302 9.63 29.85 -15.54
CA ALA A 302 8.57 30.31 -16.47
C ALA A 302 7.46 29.26 -16.73
N GLY A 303 7.77 27.96 -16.63
CA GLY A 303 6.81 26.88 -16.83
C GLY A 303 5.69 26.76 -15.79
N LEU A 304 5.91 27.19 -14.54
CA LEU A 304 4.86 27.13 -13.50
C LEU A 304 3.75 28.14 -13.77
N MET A 305 4.12 29.37 -14.17
CA MET A 305 3.15 30.42 -14.50
C MET A 305 2.26 30.00 -15.67
N GLU A 306 2.84 29.41 -16.71
CA GLU A 306 2.05 28.85 -17.81
C GLU A 306 1.11 27.71 -17.37
N ALA A 307 1.57 26.83 -16.48
CA ALA A 307 0.77 25.73 -15.97
C ALA A 307 -0.40 26.22 -15.13
N LEU A 308 -0.18 27.17 -14.23
CA LEU A 308 -1.23 27.81 -13.43
C LEU A 308 -2.26 28.52 -14.33
N ASN A 309 -1.80 29.23 -15.36
CA ASN A 309 -2.70 29.86 -16.33
C ASN A 309 -3.51 28.83 -17.15
N ARG A 310 -2.93 27.67 -17.49
CA ARG A 310 -3.66 26.55 -18.12
C ARG A 310 -4.73 25.99 -17.18
N MET A 311 -4.39 25.76 -15.91
CA MET A 311 -5.30 25.22 -14.91
C MET A 311 -6.45 26.20 -14.60
N ARG A 312 -6.14 27.48 -14.48
CA ARG A 312 -7.15 28.55 -14.30
C ARG A 312 -8.14 28.62 -15.46
N ARG A 313 -7.67 28.44 -16.70
CA ARG A 313 -8.56 28.35 -17.87
C ARG A 313 -9.46 27.12 -17.80
N LEU A 314 -8.89 25.96 -17.47
CA LEU A 314 -9.63 24.70 -17.40
C LEU A 314 -10.71 24.72 -16.31
N LEU A 315 -10.41 25.24 -15.12
CA LEU A 315 -11.38 25.43 -14.04
C LEU A 315 -12.52 26.37 -14.48
N ARG A 316 -12.17 27.49 -15.10
CA ARG A 316 -13.16 28.45 -15.62
C ARG A 316 -14.04 27.83 -16.71
N ASP A 317 -13.48 26.95 -17.55
CA ASP A 317 -14.25 26.24 -18.57
C ASP A 317 -15.23 25.24 -17.94
N LEU A 318 -14.80 24.49 -16.92
CA LEU A 318 -15.67 23.57 -16.17
C LEU A 318 -16.80 24.31 -15.44
N GLU A 319 -16.50 25.41 -14.76
CA GLU A 319 -17.50 26.28 -14.13
C GLU A 319 -18.52 26.81 -15.15
N ASN A 320 -18.05 27.17 -16.36
CA ASN A 320 -18.93 27.59 -17.45
C ASN A 320 -19.78 26.45 -18.02
N GLU A 321 -19.31 25.21 -18.00
CA GLU A 321 -20.09 24.06 -18.46
C GLU A 321 -21.20 23.66 -17.48
N GLU A 322 -21.00 23.86 -16.17
CA GLU A 322 -22.01 23.64 -15.13
C GLU A 322 -23.15 24.67 -15.16
N LEU A 323 -22.94 25.84 -15.78
CA LEU A 323 -23.98 26.86 -15.95
C LEU A 323 -25.02 26.45 -17.01
N PRO A 324 -26.32 26.77 -16.80
CA PRO A 324 -27.37 26.61 -17.81
C PRO A 324 -27.02 27.32 -19.12
N ALA A 325 -27.42 26.77 -20.27
CA ALA A 325 -26.97 27.22 -21.60
C ALA A 325 -27.20 28.73 -21.90
N ASN A 326 -28.15 29.37 -21.21
CA ASN A 326 -28.45 30.80 -21.32
C ASN A 326 -27.53 31.72 -20.49
N GLN A 327 -26.68 31.17 -19.64
CA GLN A 327 -25.74 31.90 -18.77
C GLN A 327 -24.27 31.72 -19.16
N ARG A 328 -23.99 30.84 -20.13
CA ARG A 328 -22.63 30.60 -20.64
C ARG A 328 -22.10 31.83 -21.38
N GLY A 329 -20.97 32.38 -20.93
CA GLY A 329 -20.23 33.44 -21.64
C GLY A 329 -20.49 34.89 -21.21
N LEU A 330 -21.25 35.14 -20.14
CA LEU A 330 -21.52 36.50 -19.63
C LEU A 330 -20.33 37.12 -18.85
N HIS A 331 -19.37 36.31 -18.41
CA HIS A 331 -18.13 36.76 -17.75
C HIS A 331 -16.89 36.53 -18.64
N ARG A 332 -16.83 37.21 -19.79
CA ARG A 332 -15.55 37.45 -20.48
C ARG A 332 -15.13 38.89 -20.19
N GLU A 333 -14.44 39.11 -19.08
CA GLU A 333 -13.61 40.32 -18.98
C GLU A 333 -12.39 40.18 -19.90
N PRO A 334 -11.99 41.26 -20.59
CA PRO A 334 -10.83 41.24 -21.46
C PRO A 334 -9.56 41.06 -20.63
N ILE A 335 -8.75 40.09 -21.03
CA ILE A 335 -7.37 39.96 -20.56
C ILE A 335 -6.58 41.06 -21.27
N ASP A 336 -6.25 42.14 -20.57
CA ASP A 336 -5.24 43.09 -21.04
C ASP A 336 -3.84 42.43 -20.98
N PRO A 337 -2.94 42.83 -21.89
CA PRO A 337 -1.72 42.08 -22.26
C PRO A 337 -0.64 41.97 -21.19
#